data_AF-P21755-F1
#
_entry.id   AF-P21755-F1
#
_cell.length_a   1.000
_cell.length_b   1.000
_cell.length_c   1.000
_cell.angle_alpha   90.00
_cell.angle_beta   90.00
_cell.angle_gamma   90.00
#
_symmetry.space_group_name_H-M   'P 1'
#
loop_
_entity.id
_entity.type
_entity.pdbx_description
1 polymer ?
#
loop_
_entity_poly.entity_id
_entity_poly.type
_entity_poly.pdbx_seq_one_letter_code
_entity_poly.pdbx_strand_id
1 'polypeptide(L)'
;HETDPDGQVMSSMIETLMFLQKEYANLRYAFMTVNNARSFGSGSERLYVSNKEIKTFEPLKEICEEAGGHIPSPQLENQNKAFASVLERHNKAAYLVVGDSANFTNWAAGQPNEADGTCVKADTHGSWHSASCDENLLVVCEFYFIL
;
A
#
# COMPACT_ATOMS: atom_id res chain seq x y z
N HIS A 1 1.48 -24.71 56.64
CA HIS A 1 1.95 -23.99 55.44
C HIS A 1 0.80 -23.14 54.96
N GLU A 2 0.88 -21.83 55.15
CA GLU A 2 -0.03 -20.91 54.45
C GLU A 2 0.39 -20.92 52.98
N THR A 3 -0.49 -21.41 52.11
CA THR A 3 -0.37 -21.15 50.68
C THR A 3 -0.52 -19.66 50.49
N ASP A 4 0.46 -19.01 49.84
CA ASP A 4 0.38 -17.61 49.41
C ASP A 4 -0.34 -17.58 48.04
N PRO A 5 -1.66 -17.29 47.99
CA PRO A 5 -2.41 -17.33 46.75
C PRO A 5 -2.01 -16.17 45.82
N ASP A 6 -1.66 -15.02 46.39
CA ASP A 6 -1.25 -13.83 45.64
C ASP A 6 0.10 -14.06 44.96
N GLY A 7 1.06 -14.67 45.67
CA GLY A 7 2.34 -15.09 45.10
C GLY A 7 2.20 -16.12 43.96
N GLN A 8 1.24 -17.04 44.07
CA GLN A 8 0.92 -18.00 42.99
C GLN A 8 0.32 -17.32 41.76
N VAL A 9 -0.61 -16.38 41.96
CA VAL A 9 -1.20 -15.59 40.87
C VAL A 9 -0.13 -14.75 40.17
N MET A 10 0.71 -14.06 40.92
CA MET A 10 1.80 -13.25 40.36
C MET A 10 2.79 -14.10 39.55
N SER A 11 3.17 -15.28 40.06
CA SER A 11 4.06 -16.19 39.34
C SER A 11 3.43 -16.67 38.02
N SER A 12 2.16 -17.06 38.05
CA SER A 12 1.41 -17.47 36.85
C SER A 12 1.27 -16.33 35.82
N MET A 13 1.04 -15.10 36.29
CA MET A 13 0.99 -13.92 35.41
C MET A 13 2.34 -13.64 34.75
N ILE A 14 3.46 -13.75 35.48
CA ILE A 14 4.81 -13.57 34.92
C ILE A 14 5.09 -14.64 33.85
N GLU A 15 4.79 -15.90 34.12
CA GLU A 15 4.97 -17.00 33.15
C GLU A 15 4.15 -16.75 31.88
N THR A 16 2.89 -16.34 32.03
CA THR A 16 2.00 -16.01 30.89
C THR A 16 2.54 -14.84 30.08
N LEU A 17 3.04 -13.79 30.75
CA LEU A 17 3.62 -12.63 30.07
C LEU A 17 4.90 -12.99 29.31
N MET A 18 5.78 -13.80 29.91
CA MET A 18 6.99 -14.31 29.25
C MET A 18 6.65 -15.13 28.00
N PHE A 19 5.62 -15.98 28.08
CA PHE A 19 5.12 -16.73 26.93
C PHE A 19 4.61 -15.81 25.82
N LEU A 20 3.75 -14.85 26.15
CA LEU A 20 3.22 -13.89 25.17
C LEU A 20 4.33 -13.03 24.53
N GLN A 21 5.34 -12.63 25.31
CA GLN A 21 6.48 -11.89 24.78
C GLN A 21 7.25 -12.69 23.72
N LYS A 22 7.43 -14.00 23.95
CA LYS A 22 8.05 -14.90 22.97
C LYS A 22 7.20 -15.03 21.71
N GLU A 23 5.90 -15.25 21.86
CA GLU A 23 4.99 -15.38 20.71
C GLU A 23 4.91 -14.09 19.88
N TYR A 24 4.90 -12.92 20.54
CA TYR A 24 4.97 -11.63 19.86
C TYR A 24 6.26 -11.46 19.05
N ALA A 25 7.41 -11.86 19.60
CA ALA A 25 8.70 -11.82 18.89
C ALA A 25 8.70 -12.72 17.64
N ASN A 26 8.15 -13.94 17.77
CA ASN A 26 8.01 -14.88 16.66
C ASN A 26 7.11 -14.32 15.55
N LEU A 27 5.94 -13.78 15.92
CA LEU A 27 5.00 -13.19 14.96
C LEU A 27 5.61 -11.99 14.24
N ARG A 28 6.28 -11.10 14.99
CA ARG A 28 7.00 -9.95 14.42
C ARG A 28 8.04 -10.40 13.41
N TYR A 29 8.85 -11.42 13.75
CA TYR A 29 9.86 -11.95 12.85
C TYR A 29 9.24 -12.51 11.56
N ALA A 30 8.22 -13.37 11.67
CA ALA A 30 7.56 -13.97 10.52
C ALA A 30 6.93 -12.89 9.60
N PHE A 31 6.28 -11.90 10.20
CA PHE A 31 5.71 -10.77 9.48
C PHE A 31 6.79 -9.95 8.75
N MET A 32 7.89 -9.60 9.42
CA MET A 32 9.00 -8.86 8.81
C MET A 32 9.64 -9.64 7.65
N THR A 33 9.75 -10.96 7.76
CA THR A 33 10.26 -11.81 6.66
C THR A 33 9.39 -11.68 5.41
N VAL A 34 8.05 -11.80 5.54
CA VAL A 34 7.12 -11.68 4.41
C VAL A 34 7.17 -10.25 3.84
N ASN A 35 7.16 -9.25 4.71
CA ASN A 35 7.23 -7.87 4.28
C ASN A 35 8.53 -7.56 3.51
N ASN A 36 9.68 -7.99 4.04
CA ASN A 36 10.96 -7.74 3.40
C ASN A 36 11.09 -8.48 2.07
N ALA A 37 10.59 -9.72 1.96
CA ALA A 37 10.59 -10.47 0.71
C ALA A 37 9.76 -9.75 -0.38
N ARG A 38 8.58 -9.24 -0.01
CA ARG A 38 7.72 -8.44 -0.89
C ARG A 38 8.40 -7.14 -1.34
N SER A 39 8.97 -6.39 -0.39
CA SER A 39 9.65 -5.13 -0.69
C SER A 39 10.90 -5.35 -1.56
N PHE A 40 11.66 -6.42 -1.30
CA PHE A 40 12.80 -6.83 -2.12
C PHE A 40 12.37 -7.15 -3.56
N GLY A 41 11.28 -7.91 -3.74
CA GLY A 41 10.79 -8.29 -5.07
C GLY A 41 10.24 -7.11 -5.89
N SER A 42 9.63 -6.13 -5.24
CA SER A 42 9.05 -4.95 -5.91
C SER A 42 10.00 -3.76 -6.01
N GLY A 43 11.07 -3.73 -5.21
CA GLY A 43 11.96 -2.57 -5.07
C GLY A 43 11.34 -1.40 -4.29
N SER A 44 10.15 -1.58 -3.71
CA SER A 44 9.44 -0.55 -2.94
C SER A 44 8.94 -1.09 -1.61
N GLU A 45 9.03 -0.26 -0.59
CA GLU A 45 8.37 -0.48 0.69
C GLU A 45 6.83 -0.41 0.57
N ARG A 46 6.31 0.28 -0.46
CA ARG A 46 4.88 0.33 -0.81
C ARG A 46 4.48 -0.93 -1.57
N LEU A 47 3.27 -1.43 -1.34
CA LEU A 47 2.69 -2.54 -2.09
C LEU A 47 1.59 -2.02 -2.99
N TYR A 48 1.65 -2.34 -4.29
CA TYR A 48 0.57 -2.05 -5.22
C TYR A 48 -0.11 -3.35 -5.64
N VAL A 49 -1.42 -3.45 -5.44
CA VAL A 49 -2.22 -4.67 -5.73
C VAL A 49 -3.45 -4.30 -6.53
N SER A 50 -3.71 -5.07 -7.58
CA SER A 50 -4.97 -5.00 -8.32
C SER A 50 -5.88 -6.17 -7.96
N ASN A 51 -7.18 -5.89 -7.79
CA ASN A 51 -8.23 -6.91 -7.75
C ASN A 51 -8.76 -7.26 -9.16
N LYS A 52 -8.20 -6.64 -10.22
CA LYS A 52 -8.55 -6.78 -11.64
C LYS A 52 -9.88 -6.16 -12.06
N GLU A 53 -10.59 -5.49 -11.16
CA GLU A 53 -11.79 -4.75 -11.53
C GLU A 53 -11.46 -3.48 -12.32
N ILE A 54 -12.46 -2.99 -13.04
CA ILE A 54 -12.40 -1.74 -13.78
C ILE A 54 -13.45 -0.79 -13.20
N LYS A 55 -13.02 0.39 -12.76
CA LYS A 55 -13.86 1.37 -12.06
C LYS A 55 -13.42 2.80 -12.39
N THR A 56 -14.29 3.76 -12.10
CA THR A 56 -13.99 5.20 -12.11
C THR A 56 -13.30 5.60 -10.80
N PHE A 57 -12.89 6.87 -10.69
CA PHE A 57 -12.10 7.34 -9.56
C PHE A 57 -12.82 7.25 -8.20
N GLU A 58 -14.10 7.62 -8.14
CA GLU A 58 -14.85 7.65 -6.87
C GLU A 58 -15.02 6.25 -6.24
N PRO A 59 -15.57 5.23 -6.94
CA PRO A 59 -15.65 3.88 -6.38
C PRO A 59 -14.28 3.23 -6.12
N LEU A 60 -13.22 3.63 -6.85
CA LEU A 60 -11.85 3.17 -6.55
C LEU A 60 -11.44 3.57 -5.13
N LYS A 61 -11.78 4.80 -4.70
CA LYS A 61 -11.46 5.29 -3.36
C LYS A 61 -12.05 4.39 -2.28
N GLU A 62 -13.35 4.12 -2.38
CA GLU A 62 -14.08 3.27 -1.44
C GLU A 62 -13.47 1.86 -1.41
N ILE A 63 -13.20 1.26 -2.57
CA ILE A 63 -12.61 -0.08 -2.66
C ILE A 63 -11.24 -0.14 -1.97
N CYS A 64 -10.38 0.86 -2.17
CA CYS A 64 -9.07 0.86 -1.54
C CYS A 64 -9.14 1.10 -0.03
N GLU A 65 -10.02 2.00 0.43
CA GLU A 65 -10.23 2.26 1.86
C GLU A 65 -10.80 1.03 2.58
N GLU A 66 -11.81 0.36 2.01
CA GLU A 66 -12.39 -0.88 2.57
C GLU A 66 -11.38 -2.02 2.62
N ALA A 67 -10.45 -2.07 1.67
CA ALA A 67 -9.35 -3.03 1.69
C ALA A 67 -8.27 -2.71 2.75
N GLY A 68 -8.36 -1.55 3.43
CA GLY A 68 -7.33 -1.06 4.36
C GLY A 68 -6.10 -0.46 3.64
N GLY A 69 -6.27 -0.07 2.39
CA GLY A 69 -5.26 0.59 1.56
C GLY A 69 -5.68 2.01 1.19
N HIS A 70 -4.98 2.56 0.20
CA HIS A 70 -5.19 3.91 -0.31
C HIS A 70 -5.13 3.90 -1.84
N ILE A 71 -5.63 4.95 -2.48
CA ILE A 71 -5.32 5.19 -3.90
C ILE A 71 -3.80 5.37 -4.03
N PRO A 72 -3.15 4.78 -5.06
CA PRO A 72 -1.73 4.92 -5.27
C PRO A 72 -1.29 6.38 -5.24
N SER A 73 -0.28 6.70 -4.43
CA SER A 73 0.34 8.02 -4.39
C SER A 73 1.88 7.89 -4.41
N PRO A 74 2.49 7.49 -5.54
CA PRO A 74 3.95 7.38 -5.62
C PRO A 74 4.64 8.74 -5.42
N GLN A 75 5.55 8.80 -4.46
CA GLN A 75 6.35 9.97 -4.07
C GLN A 75 7.84 9.80 -4.39
N LEU A 76 8.25 8.64 -4.91
CA LEU A 76 9.63 8.29 -5.24
C LEU A 76 9.69 7.46 -6.53
N GLU A 77 10.85 7.45 -7.19
CA GLU A 77 11.05 6.71 -8.44
C GLU A 77 10.83 5.19 -8.28
N ASN A 78 11.29 4.60 -7.18
CA ASN A 78 11.13 3.17 -6.91
C ASN A 78 9.65 2.79 -6.68
N GLN A 79 8.89 3.65 -6.00
CA GLN A 79 7.44 3.49 -5.82
C GLN A 79 6.72 3.54 -7.17
N ASN A 80 7.07 4.51 -8.03
CA ASN A 80 6.46 4.60 -9.36
C ASN A 80 6.80 3.40 -10.24
N LYS A 81 8.04 2.88 -10.18
CA LYS A 81 8.42 1.65 -10.89
C LYS A 81 7.64 0.42 -10.40
N ALA A 82 7.46 0.28 -9.09
CA ALA A 82 6.68 -0.81 -8.50
C ALA A 82 5.20 -0.75 -8.93
N PHE A 83 4.63 0.46 -8.94
CA PHE A 83 3.28 0.71 -9.44
C PHE A 83 3.16 0.40 -10.93
N ALA A 84 4.04 0.95 -11.77
CA ALA A 84 4.09 0.71 -13.21
C ALA A 84 4.20 -0.79 -13.55
N SER A 85 4.98 -1.56 -12.76
CA SER A 85 5.08 -3.00 -12.94
C SER A 85 3.74 -3.74 -12.77
N VAL A 86 2.83 -3.23 -11.93
CA VAL A 86 1.46 -3.78 -11.84
C VAL A 86 0.69 -3.45 -13.13
N LEU A 87 0.78 -2.21 -13.60
CA LEU A 87 0.08 -1.72 -14.80
C LEU A 87 0.52 -2.46 -16.06
N GLU A 88 1.82 -2.68 -16.20
CA GLU A 88 2.42 -3.46 -17.29
C GLU A 88 1.91 -4.91 -17.29
N ARG A 89 1.91 -5.59 -16.13
CA ARG A 89 1.41 -6.97 -16.02
C ARG A 89 -0.05 -7.12 -16.41
N HIS A 90 -0.86 -6.10 -16.18
CA HIS A 90 -2.27 -6.08 -16.55
C HIS A 90 -2.54 -5.41 -17.90
N ASN A 91 -1.52 -4.81 -18.51
CA ASN A 91 -1.60 -3.98 -19.72
C ASN A 91 -2.73 -2.94 -19.66
N LYS A 92 -2.86 -2.23 -18.53
CA LYS A 92 -3.93 -1.27 -18.25
C LYS A 92 -3.42 -0.11 -17.42
N ALA A 93 -3.95 1.08 -17.68
CA ALA A 93 -3.75 2.26 -16.85
C ALA A 93 -4.56 2.20 -15.55
N ALA A 94 -4.11 2.92 -14.53
CA ALA A 94 -4.80 3.07 -13.25
C ALA A 94 -4.66 4.51 -12.71
N TYR A 95 -5.60 4.91 -11.87
CA TYR A 95 -5.54 6.20 -11.19
C TYR A 95 -4.43 6.26 -10.13
N LEU A 96 -3.94 7.46 -9.89
CA LEU A 96 -3.10 7.82 -8.76
C LEU A 96 -3.47 9.21 -8.21
N VAL A 97 -2.96 9.54 -7.04
CA VAL A 97 -3.00 10.88 -6.43
C VAL A 97 -1.59 11.45 -6.40
N VAL A 98 -1.45 12.71 -6.80
CA VAL A 98 -0.18 13.44 -6.73
C VAL A 98 -0.17 14.26 -5.44
N GLY A 99 0.80 13.99 -4.56
CA GLY A 99 0.93 14.73 -3.30
C GLY A 99 1.55 16.12 -3.49
N ASP A 100 1.13 17.09 -2.67
CA ASP A 100 1.57 18.49 -2.77
C ASP A 100 3.08 18.69 -2.57
N SER A 101 3.71 17.84 -1.77
CA SER A 101 5.14 17.90 -1.44
C SER A 101 6.01 16.97 -2.30
N ALA A 102 5.51 16.53 -3.45
CA ALA A 102 6.18 15.50 -4.24
C ALA A 102 7.49 16.05 -4.86
N ASN A 103 8.63 15.70 -4.24
CA ASN A 103 9.95 15.91 -4.83
C ASN A 103 10.16 15.13 -6.13
N PHE A 104 9.27 14.17 -6.41
CA PHE A 104 9.28 13.30 -7.58
C PHE A 104 7.95 13.43 -8.32
N THR A 105 8.01 13.56 -9.64
CA THR A 105 6.84 13.39 -10.52
C THR A 105 7.25 12.59 -11.74
N ASN A 106 6.28 11.93 -12.38
CA ASN A 106 6.51 11.19 -13.63
C ASN A 106 5.56 11.61 -14.75
N TRP A 107 5.23 12.90 -14.81
CA TRP A 107 4.38 13.46 -15.86
C TRP A 107 4.93 13.15 -17.26
N ALA A 108 4.03 12.71 -18.15
CA ALA A 108 4.34 12.59 -19.56
C ALA A 108 4.61 13.98 -20.17
N ALA A 109 5.27 14.01 -21.33
CA ALA A 109 5.49 15.25 -22.06
C ALA A 109 4.14 15.93 -22.38
N GLY A 110 4.01 17.20 -22.00
CA GLY A 110 2.77 17.97 -22.19
C GLY A 110 1.72 17.78 -21.08
N GLN A 111 2.03 17.05 -20.01
CA GLN A 111 1.17 16.85 -18.86
C GLN A 111 1.73 17.59 -17.61
N PRO A 112 0.89 17.95 -16.62
CA PRO A 112 -0.57 17.82 -16.63
C PRO A 112 -1.24 18.75 -17.65
N ASN A 113 -2.37 18.31 -18.19
CA ASN A 113 -3.22 19.09 -19.07
C ASN A 113 -4.65 19.12 -18.52
N GLU A 114 -5.05 20.24 -17.93
CA GLU A 114 -6.36 20.39 -17.28
C GLU A 114 -7.54 20.14 -18.23
N ALA A 115 -7.35 20.32 -19.54
CA ALA A 115 -8.38 20.01 -20.54
C ALA A 115 -8.70 18.50 -20.63
N ASP A 116 -7.78 17.63 -20.23
CA ASP A 116 -7.97 16.18 -20.22
C ASP A 116 -8.70 15.70 -18.96
N GLY A 117 -8.76 16.53 -17.91
CA GLY A 117 -9.48 16.30 -16.66
C GLY A 117 -8.66 16.60 -15.41
N THR A 118 -9.30 16.46 -14.24
CA THR A 118 -8.72 16.80 -12.93
C THR A 118 -8.11 15.62 -12.19
N CYS A 119 -8.46 14.38 -12.56
CA CYS A 119 -7.84 13.18 -12.00
C CYS A 119 -6.53 12.87 -12.71
N VAL A 120 -5.71 12.01 -12.10
CA VAL A 120 -4.41 11.62 -12.66
C VAL A 120 -4.38 10.11 -12.86
N LYS A 121 -3.93 9.66 -14.02
CA LYS A 121 -3.69 8.25 -14.31
C LYS A 121 -2.25 8.00 -14.71
N ALA A 122 -1.73 6.83 -14.38
CA ALA A 122 -0.48 6.33 -14.94
C ALA A 122 -0.78 5.34 -16.06
N ASP A 123 -0.03 5.42 -17.15
CA ASP A 123 -0.04 4.41 -18.20
C ASP A 123 0.83 3.18 -17.85
N THR A 124 0.92 2.22 -18.77
CA THR A 124 1.68 0.97 -18.57
C THR A 124 3.18 1.17 -18.42
N HIS A 125 3.71 2.34 -18.79
CA HIS A 125 5.11 2.71 -18.59
C HIS A 125 5.31 3.52 -17.30
N GLY A 126 4.23 3.77 -16.55
CA GLY A 126 4.23 4.55 -15.33
C GLY A 126 4.20 6.06 -15.56
N SER A 127 4.05 6.54 -16.80
CA SER A 127 3.97 7.97 -17.09
C SER A 127 2.60 8.52 -16.76
N TRP A 128 2.57 9.70 -16.14
CA TRP A 128 1.35 10.30 -15.59
C TRP A 128 0.70 11.25 -16.58
N HIS A 129 -0.63 11.20 -16.61
CA HIS A 129 -1.47 12.02 -17.48
C HIS A 129 -2.66 12.54 -16.68
N SER A 130 -3.08 13.77 -16.97
CA SER A 130 -4.41 14.23 -16.60
C SER A 130 -5.46 13.35 -17.26
N ALA A 131 -6.56 13.09 -16.56
CA ALA A 131 -7.63 12.22 -17.00
C ALA A 131 -8.97 12.63 -16.42
N SER A 132 -10.04 12.29 -17.14
CA SER A 132 -11.38 12.32 -16.60
C SER A 132 -11.49 11.38 -15.40
N CYS A 133 -12.13 11.84 -14.33
CA CYS A 133 -12.42 11.02 -13.15
C CYS A 133 -13.47 9.92 -13.43
N ASP A 134 -14.15 10.00 -14.57
CA ASP A 134 -15.17 9.03 -15.03
C ASP A 134 -14.61 7.99 -16.02
N GLU A 135 -13.30 7.99 -16.26
CA GLU A 135 -12.65 6.96 -17.08
C GLU A 135 -12.66 5.61 -16.34
N ASN A 136 -12.94 4.54 -17.07
CA ASN A 136 -12.96 3.18 -16.52
C ASN A 136 -11.55 2.59 -16.56
N LEU A 137 -10.86 2.63 -15.41
CA LEU A 137 -9.46 2.22 -15.26
C LEU A 137 -9.30 1.03 -14.31
N LEU A 138 -8.13 0.41 -14.35
CA LEU A 138 -7.80 -0.72 -13.47
C LEU A 138 -7.80 -0.26 -12.01
N VAL A 139 -8.52 -1.00 -11.16
CA VAL A 139 -8.42 -0.82 -9.71
C VAL A 139 -7.07 -1.33 -9.24
N VAL A 140 -6.26 -0.42 -8.70
CA VAL A 140 -5.01 -0.72 -8.02
C VAL A 140 -5.00 0.06 -6.71
N CYS A 141 -4.71 -0.62 -5.61
CA CYS A 141 -4.60 0.00 -4.29
C CYS A 141 -3.16 -0.09 -3.79
N GLU A 142 -2.76 0.95 -3.06
CA GLU A 142 -1.49 1.05 -2.36
C GLU A 142 -1.65 0.67 -0.89
N PHE A 143 -0.73 -0.17 -0.41
CA PHE A 143 -0.64 -0.55 1.00
C PHE A 143 0.75 -0.26 1.52
N TYR A 144 0.80 0.25 2.75
CA TYR A 144 2.03 0.53 3.45
C TYR A 144 1.78 0.46 4.96
N PHE A 145 2.84 0.29 5.73
CA PHE A 145 2.73 0.33 7.18
C PHE A 145 2.69 1.78 7.65
N ILE A 146 1.66 2.09 8.42
CA ILE A 146 1.69 3.21 9.37
C ILE A 146 2.18 2.57 10.66
N LEU A 147 3.46 2.76 11.00
CA LEU A 147 3.96 2.49 12.35
C LEU A 147 4.06 3.80 13.11
#